data_AF-A0A3M5KFU7-F1
#
_entry.id   AF-A0A3M5KFU7-F1
#
_cell.length_a   1.000
_cell.length_b   1.000
_cell.length_c   1.000
_cell.angle_alpha   90.00
_cell.angle_beta   90.00
_cell.angle_gamma   90.00
#
_symmetry.space_group_name_H-M   'P 1'
#
loop_
_entity.id
_entity.type
_entity.pdbx_description
1 polymer ?
#
loop_
_entity_poly.entity_id
_entity_poly.type
_entity_poly.pdbx_seq_one_letter_code
_entity_poly.pdbx_strand_id
1 'polypeptide(L)'
;MHGFGSHTYSLISAAGERHWVKWHYKTRQGIKNLTPAEAARIAGTDPDYAQRDLFTAIEKGDFPKWQVCIQLMTEAQAANHHENPFDVTKTWSQKEYPLIEVGELELNRNPLNYFAEVEQAAFGPSNMVPGVGLSPDRMLQGRVFAYADAHRYRVGTNHQQLPINAPKSPVHSYQRDGAMAFGTNGGAAPNYEPNSYSDAPKENPRYAEPALSLNGAADRHDHRVDGDYYSQAGKLFNLMSADQQALLIGNIAGAMAGVSSDVVQRQLQHFYKADPAYGEGIARALDVKLG
;
A
#
# COMPACT_ATOMS: atom_id res chain seq x y z
N MET A 1 13.78 -6.15 -2.30
CA MET A 1 12.35 -6.38 -2.65
C MET A 1 11.78 -5.19 -3.41
N HIS A 2 10.75 -5.37 -4.25
CA HIS A 2 9.97 -4.25 -4.80
C HIS A 2 9.02 -3.66 -3.75
N GLY A 3 8.60 -2.41 -3.94
CA GLY A 3 7.50 -1.77 -3.20
C GLY A 3 6.42 -1.29 -4.16
N PHE A 4 5.18 -1.19 -3.68
CA PHE A 4 4.03 -0.77 -4.49
C PHE A 4 3.06 0.06 -3.65
N GLY A 5 2.47 1.09 -4.25
CA GLY A 5 1.30 1.76 -3.65
C GLY A 5 0.07 0.85 -3.57
N SER A 6 0.04 -0.18 -4.41
CA SER A 6 -1.03 -1.18 -4.60
C SER A 6 -2.34 -0.57 -5.13
N HIS A 7 -2.93 0.32 -4.35
CA HIS A 7 -4.14 1.06 -4.72
C HIS A 7 -3.88 1.97 -5.91
N THR A 8 -4.96 2.24 -6.62
CA THR A 8 -5.05 3.41 -7.49
C THR A 8 -5.18 4.66 -6.62
N TYR A 9 -4.42 5.69 -6.93
CA TYR A 9 -4.52 7.04 -6.36
C TYR A 9 -4.83 8.03 -7.49
N SER A 10 -4.93 9.33 -7.21
CA SER A 10 -5.00 10.36 -8.24
C SER A 10 -3.81 11.31 -8.22
N LEU A 11 -3.45 11.82 -9.40
CA LEU A 11 -2.66 13.03 -9.57
C LEU A 11 -3.54 14.12 -10.17
N ILE A 12 -3.38 15.36 -9.69
CA ILE A 12 -4.12 16.53 -10.17
C ILE A 12 -3.12 17.52 -10.74
N SER A 13 -3.27 17.84 -12.02
CA SER A 13 -2.39 18.79 -12.71
C SER A 13 -2.67 20.24 -12.26
N ALA A 14 -1.77 21.17 -12.62
CA ALA A 14 -1.99 22.60 -12.36
C ALA A 14 -3.24 23.17 -13.08
N ALA A 15 -3.73 22.50 -14.12
CA ALA A 15 -4.97 22.85 -14.82
C ALA A 15 -6.22 22.25 -14.16
N GLY A 16 -6.08 21.51 -13.06
CA GLY A 16 -7.19 20.83 -12.37
C GLY A 16 -7.60 19.52 -13.04
N GLU A 17 -6.76 18.93 -13.88
CA GLU A 17 -7.07 17.67 -14.56
C GLU A 17 -6.66 16.47 -13.70
N ARG A 18 -7.61 15.55 -13.46
CA ARG A 18 -7.36 14.33 -12.69
C ARG A 18 -6.85 13.20 -13.59
N HIS A 19 -5.79 12.54 -13.12
CA HIS A 19 -5.29 11.28 -13.66
C HIS A 19 -5.25 10.25 -12.53
N TRP A 20 -5.54 8.99 -12.83
CA TRP A 20 -5.36 7.88 -11.92
C TRP A 20 -3.93 7.36 -12.01
N VAL A 21 -3.35 6.99 -10.87
CA VAL A 21 -1.94 6.61 -10.76
C VAL A 21 -1.75 5.35 -9.92
N LYS A 22 -0.84 4.47 -10.34
CA LYS A 22 -0.25 3.40 -9.50
C LYS A 22 1.25 3.63 -9.32
N TRP A 23 1.71 3.54 -8.08
CA TRP A 23 3.12 3.76 -7.70
C TRP A 23 3.90 2.44 -7.63
N HIS A 24 5.10 2.44 -8.20
CA HIS A 24 6.01 1.29 -8.26
C HIS A 24 7.40 1.70 -7.77
N TYR A 25 7.97 0.94 -6.85
CA TYR A 25 9.33 1.12 -6.33
C TYR A 25 10.16 -0.10 -6.73
N LYS A 26 10.93 0.02 -7.80
CA LYS A 26 11.75 -1.07 -8.37
C LYS A 26 13.11 -1.09 -7.69
N THR A 27 13.44 -2.18 -6.98
CA THR A 27 14.72 -2.30 -6.26
C THR A 27 15.86 -2.32 -7.26
N ARG A 28 16.93 -1.56 -6.98
CA ARG A 28 18.17 -1.58 -7.77
C ARG A 28 19.13 -2.69 -7.35
N GLN A 29 18.85 -3.41 -6.26
CA GLN A 29 19.69 -4.50 -5.72
C GLN A 29 19.36 -5.86 -6.38
N GLY A 30 18.30 -5.90 -7.19
CA GLY A 30 17.73 -7.13 -7.73
C GLY A 30 16.76 -7.83 -6.76
N ILE A 31 15.94 -8.72 -7.31
CA ILE A 31 15.05 -9.57 -6.50
C ILE A 31 15.83 -10.80 -6.04
N LYS A 32 15.86 -11.00 -4.72
CA LYS A 32 16.42 -12.17 -4.05
C LYS A 32 15.39 -12.65 -3.04
N ASN A 33 15.17 -13.96 -2.99
CA ASN A 33 14.21 -14.60 -2.11
C ASN A 33 14.91 -15.73 -1.34
N LEU A 34 14.38 -16.09 -0.18
CA LEU A 34 14.83 -17.26 0.58
C LEU A 34 13.99 -18.47 0.20
N THR A 35 14.62 -19.64 0.11
CA THR A 35 13.86 -20.91 0.08
C THR A 35 13.17 -21.15 1.43
N PRO A 36 12.12 -21.97 1.51
CA PRO A 36 11.44 -22.26 2.78
C PRO A 36 12.38 -22.81 3.86
N ALA A 37 13.32 -23.67 3.48
CA ALA A 37 14.31 -24.24 4.41
C ALA A 37 15.28 -23.19 4.96
N GLU A 38 15.76 -22.28 4.10
CA GLU A 38 16.61 -21.17 4.52
C GLU A 38 15.85 -20.19 5.40
N ALA A 39 14.60 -19.84 5.04
CA ALA A 39 13.75 -18.97 5.82
C ALA A 39 13.48 -19.55 7.21
N ALA A 40 13.15 -20.84 7.32
CA ALA A 40 12.94 -21.52 8.60
C ALA A 40 14.22 -21.53 9.46
N ARG A 41 15.37 -21.82 8.85
CA ARG A 41 16.66 -21.78 9.55
C ARG A 41 16.96 -20.37 10.08
N ILE A 42 16.82 -19.36 9.23
CA ILE A 42 17.09 -17.96 9.61
C ILE A 42 16.13 -17.50 10.71
N ALA A 43 14.84 -17.81 10.60
CA ALA A 43 13.85 -17.47 11.64
C ALA A 43 14.22 -18.04 13.03
N GLY A 44 14.86 -19.21 13.07
CA GLY A 44 15.35 -19.80 14.32
C GLY A 44 16.70 -19.26 14.81
N THR A 45 17.65 -19.02 13.90
CA THR A 45 19.01 -18.59 14.27
C THR A 45 19.14 -17.08 14.44
N ASP A 46 18.25 -16.32 13.82
CA ASP A 46 18.35 -14.88 13.64
C ASP A 46 16.99 -14.25 13.25
N PRO A 47 16.09 -14.06 14.22
CA PRO A 47 14.76 -13.55 13.96
C PRO A 47 14.75 -12.10 13.43
N ASP A 48 15.82 -11.34 13.66
CA ASP A 48 15.97 -9.94 13.26
C ASP A 48 16.79 -9.77 11.97
N TYR A 49 16.92 -10.83 11.16
CA TYR A 49 17.76 -10.87 9.95
C TYR A 49 17.61 -9.63 9.06
N ALA A 50 16.38 -9.27 8.69
CA ALA A 50 16.12 -8.15 7.79
C ALA A 50 16.43 -6.79 8.43
N GLN A 51 16.19 -6.65 9.74
CA GLN A 51 16.55 -5.44 10.50
C GLN A 51 18.07 -5.28 10.54
N ARG A 52 18.81 -6.35 10.86
CA ARG A 52 20.28 -6.32 10.89
C ARG A 52 20.85 -6.05 9.50
N ASP A 53 20.31 -6.69 8.46
CA ASP A 53 20.74 -6.50 7.07
C ASP A 53 20.64 -5.03 6.66
N LEU A 54 19.46 -4.42 6.80
CA LEU A 54 19.23 -3.01 6.46
C LEU A 54 20.14 -2.07 7.27
N PHE A 55 20.19 -2.26 8.59
CA PHE A 55 20.99 -1.43 9.47
C PHE A 55 22.48 -1.48 9.09
N THR A 56 23.00 -2.69 8.89
CA THR A 56 24.42 -2.92 8.55
C THR A 56 24.77 -2.39 7.16
N ALA A 57 23.87 -2.52 6.18
CA ALA A 57 24.08 -1.98 4.85
C ALA A 57 24.26 -0.45 4.90
N ILE A 58 23.38 0.24 5.63
CA ILE A 58 23.46 1.69 5.81
C ILE A 58 24.72 2.10 6.57
N GLU A 59 25.10 1.42 7.66
CA GLU A 59 26.34 1.72 8.42
C GLU A 59 27.60 1.59 7.54
N LYS A 60 27.58 0.68 6.56
CA LYS A 60 28.71 0.46 5.64
C LYS A 60 28.73 1.40 4.44
N GLY A 61 27.74 2.28 4.31
CA GLY A 61 27.59 3.14 3.12
C GLY A 61 27.03 2.41 1.89
N ASP A 62 26.53 1.18 2.03
CA ASP A 62 25.86 0.42 0.96
C ASP A 62 24.36 0.77 0.95
N PHE A 63 24.06 1.99 0.52
CA PHE A 63 22.71 2.55 0.63
C PHE A 63 21.74 1.87 -0.35
N PRO A 64 20.68 1.21 0.14
CA PRO A 64 19.71 0.60 -0.76
C PRO A 64 18.86 1.67 -1.45
N LYS A 65 18.63 1.41 -2.74
CA LYS A 65 17.98 2.28 -3.73
C LYS A 65 16.83 1.62 -4.46
N TRP A 66 15.80 2.40 -4.75
CA TRP A 66 14.67 2.03 -5.60
C TRP A 66 14.46 3.09 -6.69
N GLN A 67 14.31 2.64 -7.93
CA GLN A 67 13.78 3.45 -9.03
C GLN A 67 12.26 3.59 -8.82
N VAL A 68 11.78 4.83 -8.74
CA VAL A 68 10.36 5.16 -8.54
C VAL A 68 9.72 5.37 -9.90
N CYS A 69 8.69 4.59 -10.19
CA CYS A 69 7.91 4.68 -11.42
C CYS A 69 6.41 4.82 -11.12
N ILE A 70 5.68 5.35 -12.09
CA ILE A 70 4.22 5.42 -12.06
C ILE A 70 3.61 4.80 -13.31
N GLN A 71 2.39 4.27 -13.19
CA GLN A 71 1.48 4.08 -14.32
C GLN A 71 0.42 5.17 -14.26
N LEU A 72 0.00 5.70 -15.41
CA LEU A 72 -1.03 6.74 -15.49
C LEU A 72 -2.20 6.28 -16.36
N MET A 73 -3.41 6.59 -15.92
CA MET A 73 -4.67 6.34 -16.63
C MET A 73 -5.54 7.59 -16.51
N THR A 74 -6.10 8.09 -17.61
CA THR A 74 -7.00 9.26 -17.57
C THR A 74 -8.35 8.88 -16.94
N GLU A 75 -9.13 9.86 -16.48
CA GLU A 75 -10.50 9.60 -16.01
C GLU A 75 -11.36 8.93 -17.09
N ALA A 76 -11.23 9.37 -18.34
CA ALA A 76 -11.94 8.78 -19.47
C ALA A 76 -11.51 7.32 -19.75
N GLN A 77 -10.22 7.01 -19.63
CA GLN A 77 -9.74 5.64 -19.78
C GLN A 77 -10.29 4.73 -18.68
N ALA A 78 -10.27 5.19 -17.42
CA ALA A 78 -10.80 4.43 -16.28
C ALA A 78 -12.29 4.15 -16.41
N ALA A 79 -13.08 5.13 -16.85
CA ALA A 79 -14.53 4.97 -17.04
C ALA A 79 -14.91 3.96 -18.13
N ASN A 80 -14.02 3.75 -19.10
CA ASN A 80 -14.22 2.83 -20.23
C ASN A 80 -13.34 1.57 -20.12
N HIS A 81 -12.67 1.34 -18.98
CA HIS A 81 -11.80 0.18 -18.81
C HIS A 81 -12.63 -1.07 -18.55
N HIS A 82 -12.21 -2.19 -19.14
CA HIS A 82 -12.95 -3.46 -19.04
C HIS A 82 -12.81 -4.11 -17.66
N GLU A 83 -11.63 -4.00 -17.05
CA GLU A 83 -11.38 -4.35 -15.65
C GLU A 83 -11.71 -3.15 -14.74
N ASN A 84 -12.15 -3.41 -13.51
CA ASN A 84 -12.31 -2.36 -12.51
C ASN A 84 -10.92 -1.79 -12.13
N PRO A 85 -10.59 -0.53 -12.49
CA PRO A 85 -9.27 0.03 -12.22
C PRO A 85 -9.05 0.36 -10.72
N PHE A 86 -10.09 0.27 -9.90
CA PHE A 86 -10.09 0.54 -8.46
C PHE A 86 -10.21 -0.73 -7.61
N ASP A 87 -10.17 -1.92 -8.23
CA ASP A 87 -10.08 -3.19 -7.52
C ASP A 87 -8.61 -3.46 -7.15
N VAL A 88 -8.30 -3.45 -5.85
CA VAL A 88 -6.93 -3.70 -5.34
C VAL A 88 -6.44 -5.11 -5.63
N THR A 89 -7.33 -6.07 -5.95
CA THR A 89 -6.93 -7.43 -6.34
C THR A 89 -6.42 -7.52 -7.77
N LYS A 90 -6.53 -6.42 -8.53
CA LYS A 90 -6.12 -6.32 -9.93
C LYS A 90 -4.94 -5.35 -10.12
N THR A 91 -4.09 -5.70 -11.08
CA THR A 91 -2.99 -4.91 -11.60
C THR A 91 -3.35 -4.30 -12.95
N TRP A 92 -2.77 -3.15 -13.28
CA TRP A 92 -2.90 -2.58 -14.62
C TRP A 92 -1.82 -3.14 -15.53
N SER A 93 -2.21 -3.59 -16.72
CA SER A 93 -1.29 -4.09 -17.74
C SER A 93 -0.19 -3.06 -18.03
N GLN A 94 1.08 -3.44 -17.80
CA GLN A 94 2.24 -2.59 -18.14
C GLN A 94 2.46 -2.46 -19.66
N LYS A 95 1.75 -3.25 -20.48
CA LYS A 95 1.73 -3.07 -21.94
C LYS A 95 0.82 -1.91 -22.35
N GLU A 96 -0.31 -1.75 -21.66
CA GLU A 96 -1.29 -0.69 -21.93
C GLU A 96 -0.91 0.62 -21.24
N TYR A 97 -0.47 0.51 -19.98
CA TYR A 97 -0.05 1.63 -19.15
C TYR A 97 1.41 1.42 -18.73
N PRO A 98 2.39 1.78 -19.58
CA PRO A 98 3.80 1.55 -19.31
C PRO A 98 4.28 2.32 -18.08
N LEU A 99 5.37 1.82 -17.46
CA LEU A 99 6.01 2.49 -16.35
C LEU A 99 6.72 3.77 -16.82
N ILE A 100 6.43 4.88 -16.14
CA ILE A 100 7.08 6.17 -16.32
C ILE A 100 7.96 6.41 -15.10
N GLU A 101 9.28 6.55 -15.29
CA GLU A 101 10.21 6.86 -14.20
C GLU A 101 10.02 8.31 -13.73
N VAL A 102 9.96 8.50 -12.41
CA VAL A 102 9.75 9.81 -11.77
C VAL A 102 10.84 10.17 -10.75
N GLY A 103 11.68 9.23 -10.35
CA GLY A 103 12.80 9.52 -9.45
C GLY A 103 13.44 8.29 -8.82
N GLU A 104 14.18 8.52 -7.73
CA GLU A 104 14.88 7.49 -6.96
C GLU A 104 14.64 7.70 -5.46
N LEU A 105 14.45 6.61 -4.74
CA LEU A 105 14.43 6.56 -3.27
C LEU A 105 15.71 5.86 -2.79
N GLU A 106 16.50 6.54 -1.97
CA GLU A 106 17.69 5.99 -1.30
C GLU A 106 17.46 6.03 0.22
N LEU A 107 17.79 4.94 0.93
CA LEU A 107 17.86 4.94 2.40
C LEU A 107 19.32 5.03 2.83
N ASN A 108 19.71 6.15 3.43
CA ASN A 108 21.12 6.47 3.69
C ASN A 108 21.43 6.87 5.14
N ARG A 109 20.48 6.68 6.05
CA ARG A 109 20.67 7.00 7.47
C ARG A 109 19.84 6.09 8.36
N ASN A 110 20.49 5.50 9.34
CA ASN A 110 19.80 4.76 10.41
C ASN A 110 19.11 5.73 11.39
N PRO A 111 18.01 5.30 12.03
CA PRO A 111 17.43 6.07 13.13
C PRO A 111 18.45 6.18 14.29
N LEU A 112 18.47 7.31 14.99
CA LEU A 112 19.30 7.49 16.18
C LEU A 112 18.73 6.70 17.36
N ASN A 113 17.40 6.61 17.45
CA ASN A 113 16.71 5.80 18.44
C ASN A 113 15.52 5.06 17.83
N TYR A 114 15.56 3.73 17.89
CA TYR A 114 14.54 2.87 17.29
C TYR A 114 13.13 3.17 17.82
N PHE A 115 12.96 3.30 19.14
CA PHE A 115 11.64 3.55 19.70
C PHE A 115 11.09 4.93 19.29
N ALA A 116 11.93 5.96 19.32
CA ALA A 116 11.53 7.32 18.99
C ALA A 116 11.22 7.53 17.50
N GLU A 117 11.96 6.87 16.60
CA GLU A 117 11.90 7.12 15.16
C GLU A 117 11.31 5.97 14.33
N VAL A 118 11.23 4.75 14.85
CA VAL A 118 10.65 3.60 14.15
C VAL A 118 9.33 3.21 14.79
N GLU A 119 9.34 2.89 16.09
CA GLU A 119 8.14 2.39 16.78
C GLU A 119 7.03 3.46 16.84
N GLN A 120 7.39 4.73 17.07
CA GLN A 120 6.44 5.85 17.11
C GLN A 120 6.11 6.45 15.74
N ALA A 121 6.68 5.94 14.65
CA ALA A 121 6.35 6.41 13.31
C ALA A 121 4.87 6.14 12.98
N ALA A 122 4.23 7.10 12.33
CA ALA A 122 2.80 7.09 12.03
C ALA A 122 2.55 7.43 10.55
N PHE A 123 2.29 6.42 9.73
CA PHE A 123 2.03 6.55 8.30
C PHE A 123 0.54 6.39 8.02
N GLY A 124 -0.11 7.37 7.39
CA GLY A 124 -1.53 7.29 7.07
C GLY A 124 -1.80 7.65 5.60
N PRO A 125 -2.59 6.87 4.85
CA PRO A 125 -2.96 7.22 3.47
C PRO A 125 -3.75 8.54 3.37
N SER A 126 -4.33 9.02 4.47
CA SER A 126 -4.97 10.34 4.54
C SER A 126 -4.00 11.52 4.45
N ASN A 127 -2.69 11.29 4.65
CA ASN A 127 -1.68 12.35 4.67
C ASN A 127 -1.25 12.70 3.24
N MET A 128 -2.19 13.29 2.49
CA MET A 128 -1.98 13.73 1.12
C MET A 128 -1.40 15.13 1.03
N VAL A 129 -0.80 15.43 -0.12
CA VAL A 129 -0.25 16.75 -0.47
C VAL A 129 -0.93 17.27 -1.73
N PRO A 130 -1.06 18.60 -1.93
CA PRO A 130 -1.66 19.15 -3.13
C PRO A 130 -1.07 18.54 -4.41
N GLY A 131 -1.94 18.10 -5.31
CA GLY A 131 -1.57 17.39 -6.54
C GLY A 131 -1.57 15.87 -6.43
N VAL A 132 -1.67 15.29 -5.22
CA VAL A 132 -1.88 13.85 -4.99
C VAL A 132 -3.18 13.65 -4.22
N GLY A 133 -4.07 12.82 -4.72
CA GLY A 133 -5.38 12.56 -4.13
C GLY A 133 -5.72 11.07 -4.04
N LEU A 134 -6.90 10.79 -3.52
CA LEU A 134 -7.43 9.44 -3.32
C LEU A 134 -8.22 8.96 -4.54
N SER A 135 -8.45 7.64 -4.63
CA SER A 135 -9.39 7.05 -5.59
C SER A 135 -10.57 6.40 -4.87
N PRO A 136 -11.66 6.06 -5.59
CA PRO A 136 -12.81 5.35 -5.01
C PRO A 136 -12.56 3.86 -4.72
N ASP A 137 -11.30 3.38 -4.72
CA ASP A 137 -10.96 2.03 -4.23
C ASP A 137 -11.47 1.85 -2.80
N ARG A 138 -12.38 0.89 -2.61
CA ARG A 138 -13.08 0.67 -1.32
C ARG A 138 -12.12 0.32 -0.19
N MET A 139 -11.04 -0.40 -0.48
CA MET A 139 -10.03 -0.76 0.51
C MET A 139 -9.21 0.47 0.90
N LEU A 140 -8.84 1.31 -0.07
CA LEU A 140 -8.17 2.58 0.20
C LEU A 140 -9.04 3.49 1.07
N GLN A 141 -10.32 3.64 0.73
CA GLN A 141 -11.27 4.48 1.47
C GLN A 141 -11.39 4.07 2.95
N GLY A 142 -11.41 2.77 3.26
CA GLY A 142 -11.38 2.30 4.64
C GLY A 142 -10.08 2.67 5.38
N ARG A 143 -8.93 2.59 4.69
CA ARG A 143 -7.61 2.91 5.28
C ARG A 143 -7.43 4.40 5.57
N VAL A 144 -8.07 5.28 4.80
CA VAL A 144 -8.01 6.74 5.02
C VAL A 144 -8.46 7.10 6.43
N PHE A 145 -9.50 6.45 6.94
CA PHE A 145 -9.94 6.61 8.32
C PHE A 145 -9.08 5.80 9.31
N ALA A 146 -8.90 4.50 9.04
CA ALA A 146 -8.42 3.53 10.03
C ALA A 146 -7.04 3.87 10.61
N TYR A 147 -6.12 4.41 9.80
CA TYR A 147 -4.75 4.70 10.28
C TYR A 147 -4.72 5.86 11.25
N ALA A 148 -5.39 6.98 10.93
CA ALA A 148 -5.43 8.13 11.82
C ALA A 148 -6.11 7.78 13.16
N ASP A 149 -7.15 6.96 13.12
CA ASP A 149 -7.80 6.43 14.32
C ASP A 149 -6.84 5.56 15.16
N ALA A 150 -6.18 4.58 14.53
CA ALA A 150 -5.22 3.71 15.20
C ALA A 150 -4.04 4.49 15.81
N HIS A 151 -3.54 5.54 15.16
CA HIS A 151 -2.44 6.36 15.68
C HIS A 151 -2.82 7.12 16.96
N ARG A 152 -4.04 7.66 17.02
CA ARG A 152 -4.54 8.36 18.22
C ARG A 152 -4.56 7.44 19.43
N TYR A 153 -4.93 6.18 19.23
CA TYR A 153 -4.90 5.17 20.28
C TYR A 153 -3.47 4.70 20.61
N ARG A 154 -2.70 4.28 19.60
CA ARG A 154 -1.39 3.64 19.77
C ARG A 154 -0.31 4.58 20.31
N VAL A 155 -0.25 5.80 19.79
CA VAL A 155 0.82 6.77 20.09
C VAL A 155 0.29 7.96 20.89
N GLY A 156 -0.94 8.39 20.61
CA GLY A 156 -1.62 9.47 21.33
C GLY A 156 -2.19 10.54 20.40
N THR A 157 -3.11 11.36 20.91
CA THR A 157 -3.79 12.41 20.14
C THR A 157 -2.81 13.36 19.44
N ASN A 158 -1.71 13.71 20.12
CA ASN A 158 -0.70 14.65 19.64
C ASN A 158 0.50 13.96 18.96
N HIS A 159 0.37 12.71 18.47
CA HIS A 159 1.48 11.93 17.88
C HIS A 159 2.20 12.65 16.72
N GLN A 160 1.51 13.55 16.01
CA GLN A 160 2.06 14.35 14.91
C GLN A 160 3.10 15.38 15.37
N GLN A 161 3.16 15.69 16.67
CA GLN A 161 4.15 16.59 17.25
C GLN A 161 5.49 15.89 17.55
N LEU A 162 5.53 14.55 17.51
CA LEU A 162 6.78 13.80 17.69
C LEU A 162 7.73 14.08 16.52
N PRO A 163 9.05 14.23 16.75
CA PRO A 163 10.00 14.66 15.72
C PRO A 163 9.97 13.85 14.42
N ILE A 164 9.72 12.53 14.49
CA ILE A 164 9.64 11.67 13.31
C ILE A 164 8.36 11.89 12.48
N ASN A 165 7.26 12.29 13.13
CA ASN A 165 5.96 12.49 12.50
C ASN A 165 5.71 13.97 12.16
N ALA A 166 6.49 14.88 12.73
CA ALA A 166 6.34 16.31 12.52
C ALA A 166 6.61 16.68 11.06
N PRO A 167 5.72 17.45 10.42
CA PRO A 167 5.96 17.92 9.07
C PRO A 167 7.14 18.91 9.07
N LYS A 168 7.89 18.91 7.96
CA LYS A 168 8.96 19.88 7.73
C LYS A 168 8.44 21.25 7.25
N SER A 169 7.17 21.31 6.81
CA SER A 169 6.48 22.53 6.42
C SER A 169 5.84 23.23 7.63
N PRO A 170 5.55 24.54 7.55
CA PRO A 170 4.78 25.23 8.59
C PRO A 170 3.43 24.55 8.84
N VAL A 171 3.02 24.51 10.11
CA VAL A 171 1.72 23.98 10.54
C VAL A 171 0.93 25.08 11.22
N HIS A 172 -0.22 25.38 10.65
CA HIS A 172 -1.17 26.36 11.16
C HIS A 172 -2.53 25.68 11.25
N SER A 173 -2.92 25.25 12.45
CA SER A 173 -4.18 24.53 12.69
C SER A 173 -4.93 25.12 13.88
N TYR A 174 -6.21 24.78 13.98
CA TYR A 174 -7.06 25.14 15.11
C TYR A 174 -7.07 24.08 16.23
N GLN A 175 -6.32 23.00 16.10
CA GLN A 175 -6.25 21.94 17.11
C GLN A 175 -5.60 22.47 18.41
N ARG A 176 -6.16 22.09 19.56
CA ARG A 176 -5.71 22.47 20.90
C ARG A 176 -5.79 21.28 21.86
N ASP A 177 -5.02 21.36 22.93
CA ASP A 177 -5.04 20.48 24.10
C ASP A 177 -4.68 19.03 23.76
N GLY A 178 -5.26 18.07 24.49
CA GLY A 178 -4.94 16.64 24.37
C GLY A 178 -3.72 16.22 25.18
N ALA A 179 -3.58 14.91 25.40
CA ALA A 179 -2.46 14.34 26.14
C ALA A 179 -1.14 14.68 25.46
N MET A 180 -0.11 15.02 26.26
CA MET A 180 1.23 15.36 25.78
C MET A 180 1.24 16.47 24.70
N ALA A 181 0.38 17.49 24.84
CA ALA A 181 0.47 18.68 24.01
C ALA A 181 1.80 19.41 24.28
N PHE A 182 2.70 19.44 23.29
CA PHE A 182 3.98 20.12 23.38
C PHE A 182 3.88 21.59 22.96
N GLY A 183 4.93 22.36 23.26
CA GLY A 183 5.07 23.74 22.82
C GLY A 183 4.07 24.70 23.48
N THR A 184 3.58 25.67 22.71
CA THR A 184 2.70 26.73 23.23
C THR A 184 1.21 26.39 23.13
N ASN A 185 0.85 25.26 22.51
CA ASN A 185 -0.54 24.89 22.23
C ASN A 185 -1.34 26.04 21.59
N GLY A 186 -0.70 26.79 20.67
CA GLY A 186 -1.24 27.97 20.00
C GLY A 186 -1.41 29.24 20.86
N GLY A 187 -1.00 29.22 22.13
CA GLY A 187 -1.03 30.38 23.04
C GLY A 187 -2.40 31.05 23.11
N ALA A 188 -2.41 32.39 23.19
CA ALA A 188 -3.63 33.19 23.25
C ALA A 188 -4.29 33.45 21.87
N ALA A 189 -3.79 32.84 20.79
CA ALA A 189 -4.41 33.00 19.47
C ALA A 189 -5.84 32.43 19.46
N PRO A 190 -6.75 32.93 18.61
CA PRO A 190 -8.09 32.34 18.46
C PRO A 190 -8.01 30.85 18.08
N ASN A 191 -8.90 30.04 18.65
CA ASN A 191 -9.02 28.61 18.40
C ASN A 191 -10.31 28.24 17.65
N TYR A 192 -10.92 29.21 16.96
CA TYR A 192 -12.18 29.05 16.23
C TYR A 192 -12.12 29.78 14.88
N GLU A 193 -12.96 29.35 13.94
CA GLU A 193 -13.14 29.96 12.62
C GLU A 193 -14.66 29.89 12.28
N PRO A 194 -15.27 30.95 11.69
CA PRO A 194 -14.67 32.22 11.27
C PRO A 194 -14.32 33.16 12.43
N ASN A 195 -13.33 34.03 12.23
CA ASN A 195 -12.84 35.00 13.20
C ASN A 195 -12.29 36.28 12.53
N SER A 196 -12.18 37.36 13.30
CA SER A 196 -11.76 38.69 12.83
C SER A 196 -10.24 38.94 12.87
N TYR A 197 -9.42 37.92 13.15
CA TYR A 197 -7.97 38.05 13.26
C TYR A 197 -7.32 37.74 11.90
N SER A 198 -6.52 38.69 11.37
CA SER A 198 -5.86 38.55 10.07
C SER A 198 -4.83 37.42 10.04
N ASP A 199 -4.13 37.23 11.14
CA ASP A 199 -2.99 36.32 11.24
C ASP A 199 -3.42 34.91 11.67
N ALA A 200 -4.72 34.70 11.93
CA ALA A 200 -5.27 33.39 12.23
C ALA A 200 -5.32 32.52 10.95
N PRO A 201 -5.12 31.19 11.06
CA PRO A 201 -5.12 30.30 9.90
C PRO A 201 -6.42 30.42 9.08
N LYS A 202 -6.33 30.53 7.76
CA LYS A 202 -7.51 30.58 6.85
C LYS A 202 -7.46 29.44 5.85
N GLU A 203 -8.63 29.02 5.37
CA GLU A 203 -8.71 28.11 4.23
C GLU A 203 -8.06 28.73 3.00
N ASN A 204 -7.53 27.89 2.11
CA ASN A 204 -6.93 28.34 0.87
C ASN A 204 -7.57 27.57 -0.32
N PRO A 205 -8.56 28.18 -1.00
CA PRO A 205 -9.27 27.55 -2.12
C PRO A 205 -8.38 27.14 -3.30
N ARG A 206 -7.15 27.67 -3.40
CA ARG A 206 -6.19 27.29 -4.43
C ARG A 206 -5.83 25.80 -4.40
N TYR A 207 -5.97 25.15 -3.24
CA TYR A 207 -5.66 23.73 -3.07
C TYR A 207 -6.88 22.81 -3.15
N ALA A 208 -8.05 23.33 -3.53
CA ALA A 208 -9.23 22.51 -3.73
C ALA A 208 -9.01 21.50 -4.87
N GLU A 209 -9.39 20.23 -4.63
CA GLU A 209 -9.42 19.23 -5.68
C GLU A 209 -10.61 19.46 -6.63
N PRO A 210 -10.50 19.10 -7.92
CA PRO A 210 -11.65 19.11 -8.81
C PRO A 210 -12.72 18.15 -8.29
N ALA A 211 -14.00 18.41 -8.58
CA ALA A 211 -15.07 17.48 -8.21
C ALA A 211 -14.86 16.09 -8.84
N LEU A 212 -15.34 15.05 -8.17
CA LEU A 212 -15.45 13.71 -8.75
C LEU A 212 -16.91 13.45 -9.08
N SER A 213 -17.19 13.09 -10.33
CA SER A 213 -18.54 12.72 -10.76
C SER A 213 -18.98 11.43 -10.06
N LEU A 214 -20.18 11.44 -9.47
CA LEU A 214 -20.80 10.29 -8.82
C LEU A 214 -22.04 9.83 -9.60
N ASN A 215 -22.30 8.53 -9.62
CA ASN A 215 -23.47 7.92 -10.24
C ASN A 215 -23.99 6.77 -9.37
N GLY A 216 -25.30 6.58 -9.36
CA GLY A 216 -25.98 5.53 -8.62
C GLY A 216 -26.53 6.00 -7.28
N ALA A 217 -27.35 5.15 -6.67
CA ALA A 217 -27.85 5.37 -5.32
C ALA A 217 -26.76 5.04 -4.27
N ALA A 218 -26.85 5.70 -3.12
CA ALA A 218 -26.07 5.30 -1.94
C ALA A 218 -26.62 3.96 -1.43
N ASP A 219 -25.85 2.88 -1.61
CA ASP A 219 -26.22 1.53 -1.22
C ASP A 219 -24.98 0.65 -0.97
N ARG A 220 -25.17 -0.54 -0.42
CA ARG A 220 -24.14 -1.58 -0.26
C ARG A 220 -24.01 -2.40 -1.55
N HIS A 221 -23.44 -1.78 -2.57
CA HIS A 221 -23.22 -2.42 -3.87
C HIS A 221 -22.39 -3.70 -3.76
N ASP A 222 -22.94 -4.83 -4.21
CA ASP A 222 -22.22 -6.11 -4.24
C ASP A 222 -21.01 -6.01 -5.17
N HIS A 223 -19.82 -6.28 -4.64
CA HIS A 223 -18.59 -6.25 -5.45
C HIS A 223 -18.48 -7.46 -6.38
N ARG A 224 -19.26 -8.52 -6.15
CA ARG A 224 -19.22 -9.76 -6.93
C ARG A 224 -19.80 -9.64 -8.34
N VAL A 225 -20.34 -8.47 -8.68
CA VAL A 225 -20.69 -8.11 -10.06
C VAL A 225 -19.46 -8.14 -10.97
N ASP A 226 -18.27 -7.85 -10.43
CA ASP A 226 -17.00 -8.18 -11.07
C ASP A 226 -16.68 -9.66 -10.76
N GLY A 227 -16.94 -10.51 -11.75
CA GLY A 227 -16.77 -11.96 -11.65
C GLY A 227 -15.37 -12.46 -12.01
N ASP A 228 -14.43 -11.59 -12.39
CA ASP A 228 -13.08 -12.01 -12.76
C ASP A 228 -12.15 -12.07 -11.54
N TYR A 229 -12.16 -13.23 -10.90
CA TYR A 229 -11.31 -13.54 -9.74
C TYR A 229 -10.00 -14.25 -10.11
N TYR A 230 -9.90 -14.75 -11.35
CA TYR A 230 -8.97 -15.83 -11.67
C TYR A 230 -8.00 -15.48 -12.80
N SER A 231 -8.37 -14.58 -13.71
CA SER A 231 -7.58 -14.34 -14.92
C SER A 231 -6.17 -13.84 -14.60
N GLN A 232 -6.03 -12.89 -13.66
CA GLN A 232 -4.72 -12.33 -13.31
C GLN A 232 -3.85 -13.32 -12.52
N ALA A 233 -4.46 -14.17 -11.69
CA ALA A 233 -3.74 -15.24 -11.00
C ALA A 233 -3.20 -16.29 -12.00
N GLY A 234 -4.01 -16.70 -12.97
CA GLY A 234 -3.59 -17.59 -14.05
C GLY A 234 -2.48 -16.98 -14.92
N LYS A 235 -2.62 -15.69 -15.29
CA LYS A 235 -1.57 -14.95 -16.02
C LYS A 235 -0.25 -14.95 -15.25
N LEU A 236 -0.26 -14.72 -13.94
CA LEU A 236 0.96 -14.75 -13.11
C LEU A 236 1.57 -16.15 -13.06
N PHE A 237 0.77 -17.19 -12.83
CA PHE A 237 1.24 -18.58 -12.81
C PHE A 237 1.91 -18.98 -14.13
N ASN A 238 1.33 -18.57 -15.26
CA ASN A 238 1.84 -18.86 -16.60
C ASN A 238 3.11 -18.07 -16.98
N LEU A 239 3.47 -17.04 -16.22
CA LEU A 239 4.75 -16.34 -16.37
C LEU A 239 5.89 -16.99 -15.58
N MET A 240 5.60 -17.91 -14.66
CA MET A 240 6.60 -18.56 -13.83
C MET A 240 7.35 -19.66 -14.59
N SER A 241 8.63 -19.85 -14.28
CA SER A 241 9.37 -21.04 -14.72
C SER A 241 8.83 -22.31 -14.04
N ALA A 242 9.15 -23.49 -14.58
CA ALA A 242 8.76 -24.76 -13.97
C ALA A 242 9.22 -24.88 -12.51
N ASP A 243 10.44 -24.45 -12.20
CA ASP A 243 10.97 -24.45 -10.83
C ASP A 243 10.20 -23.50 -9.90
N GLN A 244 9.82 -22.32 -10.41
CA GLN A 244 9.01 -21.36 -9.65
C GLN A 244 7.59 -21.89 -9.40
N GLN A 245 6.98 -22.54 -10.39
CA GLN A 245 5.68 -23.20 -10.23
C GLN A 245 5.76 -24.34 -9.21
N ALA A 246 6.79 -25.18 -9.27
CA ALA A 246 7.00 -26.26 -8.31
C ALA A 246 7.19 -25.72 -6.88
N LEU A 247 7.96 -24.64 -6.71
CA LEU A 247 8.12 -23.95 -5.42
C LEU A 247 6.79 -23.36 -4.92
N LEU A 248 6.02 -22.70 -5.77
CA LEU A 248 4.70 -22.16 -5.42
C LEU A 248 3.76 -23.27 -4.93
N ILE A 249 3.67 -24.36 -5.71
CA ILE A 249 2.84 -25.53 -5.39
C ILE A 249 3.27 -26.14 -4.06
N GLY A 250 4.58 -26.37 -3.85
CA GLY A 250 5.11 -26.94 -2.62
C GLY A 250 4.84 -26.05 -1.40
N ASN A 251 4.99 -24.74 -1.54
CA ASN A 251 4.70 -23.77 -0.48
C ASN A 251 3.22 -23.81 -0.06
N ILE A 252 2.31 -23.82 -1.04
CA ILE A 252 0.86 -23.87 -0.78
C ILE A 252 0.47 -25.21 -0.16
N ALA A 253 0.94 -26.32 -0.70
CA ALA A 253 0.65 -27.65 -0.15
C ALA A 253 1.16 -27.77 1.30
N GLY A 254 2.38 -27.30 1.58
CA GLY A 254 2.94 -27.24 2.93
C GLY A 254 2.10 -26.38 3.89
N ALA A 255 1.65 -25.20 3.44
CA ALA A 255 0.81 -24.31 4.24
C ALA A 255 -0.62 -24.85 4.47
N MET A 256 -1.10 -25.73 3.59
CA MET A 256 -2.41 -26.37 3.69
C MET A 256 -2.39 -27.68 4.49
N ALA A 257 -1.22 -28.12 4.98
CA ALA A 257 -1.13 -29.30 5.84
C ALA A 257 -1.96 -29.12 7.12
N GLY A 258 -2.85 -30.08 7.41
CA GLY A 258 -3.73 -30.05 8.58
C GLY A 258 -5.02 -29.23 8.41
N VAL A 259 -5.25 -28.62 7.24
CA VAL A 259 -6.51 -27.95 6.92
C VAL A 259 -7.62 -28.97 6.65
N SER A 260 -8.87 -28.67 7.00
CA SER A 260 -10.01 -29.56 6.79
C SER A 260 -10.26 -29.84 5.30
N SER A 261 -10.73 -31.06 4.99
CA SER A 261 -10.89 -31.52 3.61
C SER A 261 -11.87 -30.67 2.80
N ASP A 262 -12.95 -30.16 3.41
CA ASP A 262 -13.93 -29.30 2.75
C ASP A 262 -13.33 -27.96 2.30
N VAL A 263 -12.43 -27.39 3.11
CA VAL A 263 -11.71 -26.16 2.79
C VAL A 263 -10.67 -26.42 1.71
N VAL A 264 -9.92 -27.53 1.80
CA VAL A 264 -8.96 -27.94 0.77
C VAL A 264 -9.65 -28.08 -0.59
N GLN A 265 -10.77 -28.79 -0.65
CA GLN A 265 -11.52 -28.99 -1.90
C GLN A 265 -12.03 -27.67 -2.48
N ARG A 266 -12.58 -26.79 -1.65
CA ARG A 266 -13.03 -25.46 -2.09
C ARG A 266 -11.88 -24.63 -2.65
N GLN A 267 -10.72 -24.67 -2.01
CA GLN A 267 -9.55 -23.90 -2.43
C GLN A 267 -8.94 -24.44 -3.73
N LEU A 268 -8.88 -25.76 -3.91
CA LEU A 268 -8.42 -26.38 -5.15
C LEU A 268 -9.25 -25.96 -6.36
N GLN A 269 -10.57 -25.81 -6.19
CA GLN A 269 -11.43 -25.29 -7.25
C GLN A 269 -11.07 -23.86 -7.67
N HIS A 270 -10.64 -23.00 -6.75
CA HIS A 270 -10.18 -21.65 -7.09
C HIS A 270 -8.87 -21.67 -7.87
N PHE A 271 -7.90 -22.49 -7.46
CA PHE A 271 -6.64 -22.64 -8.20
C PHE A 271 -6.86 -23.23 -9.59
N TYR A 272 -7.72 -24.25 -9.72
CA TYR A 272 -8.07 -24.84 -11.01
C TYR A 272 -8.75 -23.83 -11.95
N LYS A 273 -9.62 -22.96 -11.43
CA LYS A 273 -10.24 -21.87 -12.21
C LYS A 273 -9.24 -20.81 -12.66
N ALA A 274 -8.14 -20.61 -11.94
CA ALA A 274 -7.05 -19.74 -12.37
C ALA A 274 -6.21 -20.40 -13.47
N ASP A 275 -5.83 -21.66 -13.27
CA ASP A 275 -5.20 -22.50 -14.29
C ASP A 275 -5.33 -23.99 -13.91
N PRO A 276 -5.75 -24.90 -14.83
CA PRO A 276 -5.87 -26.32 -14.52
C PRO A 276 -4.58 -26.94 -13.96
N ALA A 277 -3.42 -26.60 -14.53
CA ALA A 277 -2.14 -27.16 -14.09
C ALA A 277 -1.76 -26.69 -12.68
N TYR A 278 -2.20 -25.48 -12.31
CA TYR A 278 -1.99 -24.94 -10.97
C TYR A 278 -2.80 -25.70 -9.92
N GLY A 279 -4.11 -25.88 -10.15
CA GLY A 279 -4.98 -26.64 -9.25
C GLY A 279 -4.57 -28.12 -9.14
N GLU A 280 -4.30 -28.76 -10.27
CA GLU A 280 -3.86 -30.16 -10.30
C GLU A 280 -2.50 -30.37 -9.64
N GLY A 281 -1.58 -29.41 -9.80
CA GLY A 281 -0.27 -29.43 -9.16
C GLY A 281 -0.39 -29.48 -7.64
N ILE A 282 -1.21 -28.61 -7.05
CA ILE A 282 -1.47 -28.58 -5.62
C ILE A 282 -2.21 -29.83 -5.16
N ALA A 283 -3.21 -30.29 -5.91
CA ALA A 283 -3.96 -31.51 -5.58
C ALA A 283 -3.03 -32.73 -5.50
N ARG A 284 -2.10 -32.89 -6.46
CA ARG A 284 -1.09 -33.95 -6.42
C ARG A 284 -0.14 -33.80 -5.23
N ALA A 285 0.31 -32.59 -4.93
CA ALA A 285 1.22 -32.34 -3.80
C ALA A 285 0.58 -32.62 -2.43
N LEU A 286 -0.75 -32.52 -2.34
CA LEU A 286 -1.55 -32.83 -1.15
C LEU A 286 -2.06 -34.28 -1.11
N ASP A 287 -1.81 -35.09 -2.15
CA ASP A 287 -2.39 -36.44 -2.35
C ASP A 287 -3.93 -36.46 -2.24
N VAL A 288 -4.58 -35.48 -2.88
CA VAL A 288 -6.04 -35.38 -2.93
C VAL A 288 -6.53 -35.36 -4.37
N LYS A 289 -7.72 -35.94 -4.59
CA LYS A 289 -8.41 -35.83 -5.88
C LYS A 289 -9.12 -34.48 -5.98
N LEU A 290 -9.07 -33.86 -7.16
CA LEU A 290 -9.95 -32.74 -7.51
C LEU A 290 -11.38 -33.28 -7.58
N GLY A 291 -12.25 -32.80 -6.69
CA GLY A 291 -13.69 -33.08 -6.68
C GLY A 291 -14.49 -32.16 -7.57
#